data_AF-A0A318CJQ9-F1
#
_entry.id   AF-A0A318CJQ9-F1
#
_cell.length_a   1.000
_cell.length_b   1.000
_cell.length_c   1.000
_cell.angle_alpha   90.00
_cell.angle_beta   90.00
_cell.angle_gamma   90.00
#
_symmetry.space_group_name_H-M   'P 1'
#
loop_
_entity.id
_entity.type
_entity.pdbx_description
1 polymer ?
#
loop_
_entity_poly.entity_id
_entity_poly.type
_entity_poly.pdbx_seq_one_letter_code
_entity_poly.pdbx_strand_id
1 'polypeptide(L)'
;MIRKQVYIEPMQDTVLKKRSRMLGITEAEVIRRAIDAQVVLVHSGVRNLEAWEREKAFIAERMAGGPVSGGRKFRREDAYEERLSRYGR
;
A
#
# COMPACT_ATOMS: atom_id res chain seq x y z
N MET A 1 20.17 -5.48 13.72
CA MET A 1 19.30 -4.51 14.41
C MET A 1 20.16 -3.35 14.92
N ILE A 2 19.66 -2.12 14.92
CA ILE A 2 20.37 -0.94 15.43
C ILE A 2 19.84 -0.63 16.84
N ARG A 3 20.72 -0.52 17.84
CA ARG A 3 20.33 -0.14 19.21
C ARG A 3 20.02 1.36 19.25
N LYS A 4 18.82 1.71 19.72
CA LYS A 4 18.39 3.09 19.96
C LYS A 4 17.96 3.23 21.43
N GLN A 5 18.21 4.41 22.00
CA GLN A 5 17.64 4.84 23.28
C GLN A 5 16.71 6.01 22.99
N VAL A 6 15.51 5.97 23.57
CA VAL A 6 14.48 7.00 23.39
C VAL A 6 13.91 7.34 24.76
N TYR A 7 13.59 8.61 24.98
CA TYR A 7 12.84 9.05 26.15
C TYR A 7 11.35 8.88 25.87
N ILE A 8 10.61 8.35 26.83
CA ILE A 8 9.16 8.15 26.78
C ILE A 8 8.54 8.67 28.06
N GLU A 9 7.26 9.04 28.00
CA GLU A 9 6.53 9.50 29.18
C GLU A 9 6.14 8.32 30.10
N PRO A 10 5.93 8.55 31.41
CA PRO A 10 5.54 7.48 32.34
C PRO A 10 4.27 6.72 31.92
N MET A 11 3.32 7.43 31.31
CA MET A 11 2.10 6.81 30.77
C MET A 11 2.42 5.87 29.60
N GLN A 12 3.35 6.25 28.73
CA GLN A 12 3.78 5.44 27.59
C GLN A 12 4.49 4.15 28.05
N ASP A 13 5.35 4.24 29.07
CA ASP A 13 5.98 3.07 29.70
C ASP A 13 4.93 2.08 30.24
N THR A 14 3.90 2.60 30.92
CA THR A 14 2.81 1.79 31.46
C THR A 14 2.04 1.07 30.35
N VAL A 15 1.70 1.78 29.27
CA VAL A 15 1.02 1.19 28.11
C VAL A 15 1.90 0.15 27.41
N LEU A 16 3.20 0.44 27.27
CA LEU A 16 4.16 -0.44 26.62
C LEU A 16 4.30 -1.78 27.37
N LYS A 17 4.45 -1.73 28.70
CA LYS A 17 4.49 -2.90 29.59
C LYS A 17 3.19 -3.70 29.54
N LYS A 18 2.04 -3.03 29.51
CA LYS A 18 0.75 -3.73 29.41
C LYS A 18 0.61 -4.46 28.08
N ARG A 19 0.97 -3.80 26.97
CA ARG A 19 0.92 -4.37 25.61
C ARG A 19 1.88 -5.54 25.45
N SER A 20 3.10 -5.44 25.95
CA SER A 20 4.11 -6.50 25.87
C SER A 20 3.63 -7.78 26.57
N ARG A 21 3.11 -7.64 27.80
CA ARG A 21 2.53 -8.76 28.56
C ARG A 21 1.32 -9.37 27.88
N MET A 22 0.39 -8.55 27.40
CA MET A 22 -0.84 -9.01 26.74
C MET A 22 -0.54 -9.81 25.47
N LEU A 23 0.49 -9.41 24.72
CA LEU A 23 0.86 -10.05 23.45
C LEU A 23 1.93 -11.15 23.62
N GLY A 24 2.49 -11.33 24.81
CA GLY A 24 3.57 -12.29 25.06
C GLY A 24 4.88 -11.99 24.31
N ILE A 25 5.14 -10.72 23.99
CA ILE A 25 6.33 -10.28 23.24
C ILE A 25 7.12 -9.23 24.01
N THR A 26 8.34 -8.94 23.56
CA THR A 26 9.18 -7.91 24.19
C THR A 26 8.66 -6.49 23.94
N GLU A 27 8.95 -5.57 24.84
CA GLU A 27 8.63 -4.14 24.67
C GLU A 27 9.25 -3.56 23.39
N ALA A 28 10.48 -3.96 23.07
CA ALA A 28 11.14 -3.56 21.84
C ALA A 28 10.40 -4.05 20.58
N GLU A 29 9.75 -5.22 20.63
CA GLU A 29 8.92 -5.73 19.54
C GLU A 29 7.62 -4.94 19.40
N VAL A 30 7.01 -4.52 20.52
CA VAL A 30 5.84 -3.63 20.49
C VAL A 30 6.21 -2.29 19.83
N ILE A 31 7.35 -1.71 20.18
CA ILE A 31 7.85 -0.46 19.57
C ILE A 31 8.06 -0.63 18.06
N ARG A 32 8.71 -1.72 17.63
CA ARG A 32 8.92 -1.98 16.19
C ARG A 32 7.60 -2.07 15.43
N ARG A 33 6.64 -2.86 15.91
CA ARG A 33 5.32 -2.99 15.27
C ARG A 33 4.58 -1.67 15.19
N ALA A 34 4.71 -0.81 16.20
CA ALA A 34 4.13 0.51 16.18
C ALA A 34 4.78 1.42 15.12
N ILE A 35 6.12 1.38 14.99
CA ILE A 35 6.85 2.10 13.94
C ILE A 35 6.42 1.58 12.55
N ASP A 36 6.38 0.26 12.35
CA ASP A 36 5.98 -0.34 11.08
C ASP A 36 4.53 0.05 10.69
N ALA A 37 3.61 0.05 11.65
CA ALA A 37 2.23 0.47 11.41
C ALA A 37 2.11 1.95 11.02
N GLN A 38 2.91 2.83 11.64
CA GLN A 38 2.98 4.25 11.27
C GLN A 38 3.57 4.43 9.87
N VAL A 39 4.61 3.67 9.52
CA VAL A 39 5.20 3.69 8.17
C VAL A 39 4.15 3.29 7.14
N VAL A 40 3.40 2.21 7.36
CA VAL A 40 2.32 1.80 6.45
C VAL A 40 1.24 2.88 6.32
N LEU A 41 0.84 3.52 7.43
CA LEU A 41 -0.15 4.60 7.42
C LEU A 41 0.32 5.83 6.64
N VAL A 42 1.62 6.16 6.73
CA VAL A 42 2.24 7.27 5.99
C VAL A 42 2.40 6.91 4.49
N HIS A 43 2.65 5.63 4.16
CA HIS A 43 2.77 5.16 2.78
C HIS A 43 1.43 4.90 2.10
N SER A 44 0.34 4.73 2.86
CA SER A 44 -1.01 4.88 2.31
C SER A 44 -1.25 6.37 2.06
N GLY A 45 -0.68 6.88 0.97
CA GLY A 45 -0.93 8.23 0.49
C GLY A 45 -2.43 8.53 0.53
N VAL A 46 -2.77 9.76 0.96
CA VAL A 46 -4.13 10.27 1.10
C VAL A 46 -4.98 9.70 -0.04
N ARG A 47 -5.91 8.80 0.30
CA ARG A 47 -6.84 8.23 -0.69
C ARG A 47 -7.68 9.38 -1.22
N ASN A 48 -7.36 9.85 -2.42
CA ASN A 48 -8.16 10.85 -3.10
C ASN A 48 -9.49 10.17 -3.50
N LEU A 49 -10.51 10.36 -2.66
CA LEU A 49 -11.83 9.79 -2.87
C LEU A 49 -12.43 10.23 -4.21
N GLU A 50 -12.19 11.47 -4.64
CA GLU A 50 -12.66 11.93 -5.94
C GLU A 50 -11.98 11.22 -7.11
N ALA A 51 -10.67 10.91 -6.98
CA ALA A 51 -9.98 10.11 -7.98
C ALA A 51 -10.57 8.70 -8.07
N TRP A 52 -10.99 8.13 -6.94
CA TRP A 52 -11.67 6.83 -6.91
C TRP A 52 -13.07 6.89 -7.53
N GLU A 53 -13.86 7.93 -7.25
CA GLU A 53 -15.17 8.10 -7.89
C GLU A 53 -15.05 8.28 -9.41
N ARG A 54 -14.05 9.03 -9.89
CA ARG A 54 -13.77 9.18 -11.33
C ARG A 54 -13.42 7.84 -11.99
N GLU A 55 -12.60 7.03 -11.34
CA GLU A 55 -12.24 5.70 -11.85
C GLU A 55 -13.46 4.78 -11.95
N LYS A 56 -14.33 4.77 -10.93
CA LYS A 56 -15.58 3.99 -10.96
C LYS A 56 -16.49 4.41 -12.10
N ALA A 57 -16.64 5.71 -12.33
CA ALA A 57 -17.44 6.23 -13.44
C ALA A 57 -16.87 5.79 -14.79
N PHE A 58 -15.54 5.88 -14.97
CA PHE A 58 -14.86 5.41 -16.17
C PHE A 58 -15.07 3.91 -16.41
N ILE A 59 -14.91 3.06 -15.38
CA ILE A 59 -15.15 1.62 -15.50
C ILE A 59 -16.62 1.33 -15.87
N ALA A 60 -17.58 2.03 -15.26
CA ALA A 60 -19.00 1.87 -15.56
C ALA A 60 -19.33 2.24 -17.01
N GLU A 61 -18.80 3.36 -17.51
CA GLU A 61 -18.92 3.77 -18.92
C GLU A 61 -18.36 2.71 -19.87
N ARG A 62 -17.17 2.17 -19.55
CA ARG A 62 -16.53 1.12 -20.36
C ARG A 62 -17.34 -0.18 -20.37
N MET A 63 -17.94 -0.56 -19.24
CA MET A 63 -18.82 -1.74 -19.16
C MET A 63 -20.12 -1.54 -19.94
N ALA A 64 -20.68 -0.32 -19.94
CA ALA A 64 -21.90 0.00 -20.68
C ALA A 64 -21.73 -0.18 -22.19
N GLY A 65 -20.52 -0.04 -22.73
CA GLY A 65 -20.20 -0.29 -24.13
C GLY A 65 -20.36 -1.75 -24.59
N GLY A 66 -20.54 -2.69 -23.67
CA GLY A 66 -20.79 -4.10 -23.97
C GLY A 66 -19.62 -4.83 -24.67
N PRO A 67 -19.80 -6.11 -25.01
CA PRO A 67 -18.79 -6.89 -25.70
C PRO A 67 -18.57 -6.38 -27.13
N VAL A 68 -17.34 -6.04 -27.49
CA VAL A 68 -16.98 -5.70 -28.87
C VAL A 68 -16.90 -6.99 -29.69
N SER A 69 -17.45 -6.97 -30.91
CA SER A 69 -17.36 -8.10 -31.83
C SER A 69 -15.92 -8.29 -32.33
N GLY A 70 -15.46 -9.54 -32.31
CA GLY A 70 -14.07 -9.91 -32.60
C GLY A 70 -13.32 -10.26 -31.32
N GLY A 71 -12.76 -11.47 -31.31
CA GLY A 71 -11.97 -11.96 -30.18
C GLY A 71 -10.75 -11.07 -29.88
N ARG A 72 -10.18 -11.24 -28.69
CA ARG A 72 -9.02 -10.48 -28.25
C ARG A 72 -7.82 -10.80 -29.16
N LYS A 73 -7.45 -9.85 -30.03
CA LYS A 73 -6.24 -9.93 -30.87
C LYS A 73 -4.95 -9.49 -30.16
N PHE A 74 -5.05 -9.11 -28.89
CA PHE A 74 -3.92 -8.65 -28.10
C PHE A 74 -2.91 -9.78 -27.90
N ARG A 75 -1.68 -9.58 -28.39
CA ARG A 75 -0.52 -10.39 -28.06
C ARG A 75 0.40 -9.59 -27.14
N ARG A 76 0.94 -10.25 -26.12
CA ARG A 76 1.78 -9.60 -25.13
C ARG A 76 3.11 -9.16 -25.73
N GLU A 77 3.59 -9.93 -26.70
CA GLU A 77 4.86 -9.72 -27.41
C GLU A 77 4.85 -8.40 -28.17
N ASP A 78 3.78 -8.13 -28.93
CA ASP A 78 3.58 -6.88 -29.67
C ASP A 78 3.70 -5.64 -28.77
N ALA A 79 3.16 -5.71 -27.55
CA ALA A 79 3.24 -4.62 -26.58
C ALA A 79 4.67 -4.40 -26.03
N TYR A 80 5.46 -5.47 -25.89
CA TYR A 80 6.87 -5.36 -25.50
C TYR A 80 7.74 -4.86 -26.64
N GLU A 81 7.51 -5.33 -27.86
CA GLU A 81 8.20 -4.88 -29.06
C GLU A 81 7.94 -3.38 -29.30
N GLU A 82 6.69 -2.92 -29.19
CA GLU A 82 6.34 -1.50 -29.25
C GLU A 82 7.04 -0.69 -28.15
N ARG A 83 7.04 -1.19 -26.91
CA ARG A 83 7.69 -0.50 -25.78
C ARG A 83 9.20 -0.39 -25.97
N LEU A 84 9.85 -1.48 -26.39
CA LEU A 84 11.29 -1.52 -26.66
C LEU A 84 11.65 -0.64 -27.86
N SER A 85 10.80 -0.60 -28.89
CA SER A 85 10.99 0.30 -30.03
C SER A 85 10.87 1.79 -29.64
N ARG A 86 9.95 2.14 -28.73
CA ARG A 86 9.74 3.53 -28.28
C ARG A 86 10.74 4.03 -27.25
N TYR A 87 11.19 3.17 -26.34
CA TYR A 87 11.97 3.56 -25.15
C TYR A 87 13.26 2.76 -24.95
N GLY A 88 13.63 1.86 -25.87
CA GLY A 88 14.81 1.00 -25.75
C GLY A 88 16.13 1.64 -26.19
N ARG A 89 16.28 2.97 -26.00
CA ARG A 89 17.59 3.64 -26.09
C ARG A 89 18.06 4.06 -24.70
#